data_AF-A0A4R4Q6Y1-F1
#
_entry.id   AF-A0A4R4Q6Y1-F1
#
_cell.length_a   1.000
_cell.length_b   1.000
_cell.length_c   1.000
_cell.angle_alpha   90.00
_cell.angle_beta   90.00
_cell.angle_gamma   90.00
#
_symmetry.space_group_name_H-M   'P 1'
#
loop_
_entity.id
_entity.type
_entity.pdbx_description
1 polymer ?
#
loop_
_entity_poly.entity_id
_entity_poly.type
_entity_poly.pdbx_seq_one_letter_code
_entity_poly.pdbx_strand_id
1 'polypeptide(L)'
;MATRGRSGPRASDRSGVKGCVGSESRTPGIADQASAVVVARRSSSCQLGGSVEVFVDEVGYALSLDERRRLLEANRAAAQFFRRELLRTRSTWPASYLDARGLPHVLTVESDWKVGYAPDTCSNLTDHLRAQGFDCGTLVKAGLVEWSDQGDAVDRHRDRLMLVARDHRLSPVGFVGIDETGRAQAATPATAIHRPTNVLVGIEEQLDLLGRGAVPVVVEHPVDAIAVTKLSREMG
;
A
#
# COMPACT_ATOMS: atom_id res chain seq x y z
N MET A 1 47.46 0.48 -57.49
CA MET A 1 47.39 -0.82 -56.80
C MET A 1 46.79 -0.57 -55.42
N ALA A 2 45.63 -1.17 -55.14
CA ALA A 2 44.98 -1.44 -53.82
C ALA A 2 44.92 -0.30 -52.75
N THR A 3 43.81 0.40 -52.55
CA THR A 3 42.61 0.11 -51.70
C THR A 3 42.74 0.33 -50.18
N ARG A 4 41.94 1.31 -49.70
CA ARG A 4 41.07 1.37 -48.49
C ARG A 4 41.58 0.87 -47.14
N GLY A 5 41.45 1.74 -46.13
CA GLY A 5 41.29 1.40 -44.72
C GLY A 5 40.66 2.54 -43.92
N ARG A 6 39.31 2.60 -43.89
CA ARG A 6 38.52 3.42 -42.95
C ARG A 6 38.19 2.56 -41.72
N SER A 7 38.43 3.09 -40.52
CA SER A 7 37.78 2.73 -39.25
C SER A 7 38.14 3.84 -38.25
N GLY A 8 37.29 4.81 -37.89
CA GLY A 8 35.98 4.67 -37.28
C GLY A 8 36.15 4.60 -35.75
N PRO A 9 35.93 5.69 -34.98
CA PRO A 9 35.94 5.61 -33.52
C PRO A 9 34.69 4.88 -33.02
N ARG A 10 34.90 3.93 -32.10
CA ARG A 10 33.84 3.12 -31.46
C ARG A 10 32.94 4.00 -30.58
N ALA A 11 31.64 3.89 -30.81
CA ALA A 11 30.59 4.27 -29.88
C ALA A 11 30.10 3.01 -29.13
N SER A 12 29.55 3.22 -27.93
CA SER A 12 28.85 2.34 -26.96
C SER A 12 29.60 2.35 -25.62
N ASP A 13 28.98 2.58 -24.47
CA ASP A 13 27.57 2.47 -24.11
C ASP A 13 27.32 3.43 -22.93
N ARG A 14 26.42 4.40 -23.08
CA ARG A 14 25.90 5.18 -21.93
C ARG A 14 24.56 4.54 -21.59
N SER A 15 24.54 3.75 -20.52
CA SER A 15 23.32 3.33 -19.86
C SER A 15 22.55 4.58 -19.42
N GLY A 16 21.60 5.00 -20.25
CA GLY A 16 20.64 6.05 -19.93
C GLY A 16 19.68 5.54 -18.89
N VAL A 17 20.05 5.65 -17.60
CA VAL A 17 19.07 5.70 -16.52
C VAL A 17 18.30 7.00 -16.72
N LYS A 18 17.11 6.91 -17.33
CA LYS A 18 16.15 8.02 -17.39
C LYS A 18 15.67 8.27 -15.96
N GLY A 19 16.40 9.11 -15.23
CA GLY A 19 15.92 9.70 -13.99
C GLY A 19 14.81 10.70 -14.32
N CYS A 20 13.61 10.45 -13.80
CA CYS A 20 12.51 11.39 -13.88
C CYS A 20 12.42 12.11 -12.53
N VAL A 21 12.60 13.44 -12.58
CA VAL A 21 12.50 14.35 -11.44
C VAL A 21 11.04 14.43 -11.02
N GLY A 22 10.72 13.97 -9.81
CA GLY A 22 9.41 14.15 -9.20
C GLY A 22 9.24 15.59 -8.72
N SER A 23 8.17 16.25 -9.13
CA SER A 23 7.73 17.53 -8.58
C SER A 23 6.95 17.29 -7.28
N GLU A 24 7.57 17.58 -6.14
CA GLU A 24 6.87 17.65 -4.85
C GLU A 24 5.98 18.90 -4.82
N SER A 25 4.67 18.72 -4.92
CA SER A 25 3.71 19.75 -4.53
C SER A 25 3.33 19.56 -3.06
N ARG A 26 3.87 20.43 -2.19
CA ARG A 26 3.53 20.50 -0.77
C ARG A 26 2.27 21.33 -0.57
N THR A 27 1.29 20.77 0.10
CA THR A 27 0.32 21.54 0.90
C THR A 27 0.06 20.76 2.18
N PRO A 28 0.50 21.24 3.36
CA PRO A 28 0.19 20.57 4.61
C PRO A 28 -1.24 20.95 5.01
N GLY A 29 -2.19 20.12 4.60
CA GLY A 29 -3.56 20.13 5.10
C GLY A 29 -3.65 19.26 6.35
N ILE A 30 -4.23 19.80 7.41
CA ILE A 30 -4.43 19.15 8.71
C ILE A 30 -5.27 17.86 8.50
N ALA A 31 -4.77 16.71 9.00
CA ALA A 31 -5.35 15.35 9.04
C ALA A 31 -4.97 14.33 7.93
N ASP A 32 -3.67 14.07 7.75
CA ASP A 32 -3.14 12.94 6.93
C ASP A 32 -2.53 11.81 7.78
N GLN A 33 -3.08 11.57 8.98
CA GLN A 33 -2.62 10.49 9.86
C GLN A 33 -3.31 9.18 9.50
N ALA A 34 -2.54 8.24 8.94
CA ALA A 34 -2.99 6.88 8.68
C ALA A 34 -3.26 6.14 10.00
N SER A 35 -4.52 6.12 10.43
CA SER A 35 -4.94 5.39 11.62
C SER A 35 -4.96 3.89 11.33
N ALA A 36 -4.29 3.09 12.18
CA ALA A 36 -4.35 1.63 12.10
C ALA A 36 -5.08 1.06 13.31
N VAL A 37 -5.70 -0.11 13.14
CA VAL A 37 -6.43 -0.76 14.23
C VAL A 37 -5.60 -1.91 14.78
N VAL A 38 -5.49 -1.94 16.09
CA VAL A 38 -4.93 -3.00 16.92
C VAL A 38 -6.06 -3.62 17.69
N VAL A 39 -5.93 -4.88 18.05
CA VAL A 39 -6.90 -5.59 18.85
C VAL A 39 -6.17 -6.14 20.07
N ALA A 40 -6.39 -5.51 21.22
CA ALA A 40 -5.77 -5.87 22.49
C ALA A 40 -6.75 -6.68 23.35
N ARG A 41 -6.27 -7.72 24.04
CA ARG A 41 -7.09 -8.47 25.01
C ARG A 41 -7.30 -7.66 26.29
N ARG A 42 -8.47 -7.78 26.91
CA ARG A 42 -8.71 -7.25 28.27
C ARG A 42 -7.90 -8.07 29.28
N SER A 43 -6.99 -7.44 30.02
CA SER A 43 -6.51 -7.96 31.29
C SER A 43 -7.54 -7.65 32.38
N SER A 44 -7.65 -8.51 33.39
CA SER A 44 -8.60 -8.39 34.50
C SER A 44 -8.44 -7.12 35.37
N SER A 45 -7.44 -6.27 35.11
CA SER A 45 -7.22 -4.99 35.80
C SER A 45 -7.33 -3.73 34.93
N CYS A 46 -7.51 -3.85 33.61
CA CYS A 46 -7.64 -2.68 32.72
C CYS A 46 -9.10 -2.32 32.48
N GLN A 47 -9.62 -1.38 33.27
CA GLN A 47 -10.88 -0.69 32.97
C GLN A 47 -10.64 0.37 31.88
N LEU A 48 -10.55 -0.05 30.61
CA LEU A 48 -10.75 0.88 29.49
C LEU A 48 -12.27 0.99 29.26
N GLY A 49 -12.87 1.94 29.98
CA GLY A 49 -14.27 2.34 29.81
C GLY A 49 -14.40 3.28 28.62
N GLY A 50 -14.61 2.71 27.44
CA GLY A 50 -14.92 3.49 26.23
C GLY A 50 -15.48 2.60 25.15
N SER A 51 -16.73 2.83 24.76
CA SER A 51 -17.26 2.31 23.50
C SER A 51 -16.55 3.06 22.37
N VAL A 52 -15.71 2.38 21.58
CA VAL A 52 -15.18 2.98 20.36
C VAL A 52 -16.29 2.94 19.32
N GLU A 53 -17.05 4.02 19.23
CA GLU A 53 -18.02 4.23 18.16
C GLU A 53 -17.26 4.70 16.92
N VAL A 54 -17.12 3.80 15.93
CA VAL A 54 -16.57 4.15 14.62
C VAL A 54 -17.69 4.87 13.86
N PHE A 55 -17.64 6.20 13.84
CA PHE A 55 -18.57 7.02 13.05
C PHE A 55 -18.18 6.93 11.57
N VAL A 56 -19.12 6.53 10.72
CA VAL A 56 -18.90 6.36 9.28
C VAL A 56 -19.86 7.28 8.53
N ASP A 57 -19.33 8.32 7.90
CA ASP A 57 -20.11 9.16 7.00
C ASP A 57 -20.42 8.42 5.70
N GLU A 58 -21.69 8.04 5.54
CA GLU A 58 -22.26 7.64 4.26
C GLU A 58 -22.54 8.89 3.42
N VAL A 59 -21.66 9.20 2.46
CA VAL A 59 -21.99 10.15 1.39
C VAL A 59 -21.76 9.49 0.04
N GLY A 60 -22.75 9.56 -0.83
CA GLY A 60 -22.79 8.85 -2.10
C GLY A 60 -22.06 9.57 -3.22
N TYR A 61 -21.10 8.88 -3.85
CA TYR A 61 -20.97 8.97 -5.30
C TYR A 61 -21.85 7.87 -5.89
N ALA A 62 -22.74 8.21 -6.81
CA ALA A 62 -23.57 7.25 -7.53
C ALA A 62 -22.70 6.42 -8.50
N LEU A 63 -21.88 5.54 -7.94
CA LEU A 63 -21.17 4.51 -8.69
C LEU A 63 -22.15 3.40 -9.06
N SER A 64 -22.06 2.91 -10.29
CA SER A 64 -22.71 1.65 -10.62
C SER A 64 -22.10 0.50 -9.80
N LEU A 65 -22.90 -0.54 -9.51
CA LEU A 65 -22.40 -1.72 -8.78
C LEU A 65 -21.24 -2.40 -9.52
N ASP A 66 -21.30 -2.45 -10.85
CA ASP A 66 -20.24 -3.04 -11.68
C ASP A 66 -18.95 -2.22 -11.64
N GLU A 67 -19.05 -0.89 -11.70
CA GLU A 67 -17.88 -0.01 -11.58
C GLU A 67 -17.25 -0.15 -10.20
N ARG A 68 -18.05 -0.11 -9.12
CA ARG A 68 -17.56 -0.33 -7.77
C ARG A 68 -16.85 -1.69 -7.66
N ARG A 69 -17.45 -2.75 -8.20
CA ARG A 69 -16.83 -4.09 -8.22
C ARG A 69 -15.47 -4.05 -8.93
N ARG A 70 -15.39 -3.41 -10.10
CA ARG A 70 -14.15 -3.35 -10.89
C ARG A 70 -13.04 -2.59 -10.17
N LEU A 71 -13.36 -1.49 -9.49
CA LEU A 71 -12.38 -0.73 -8.68
C LEU A 71 -11.83 -1.57 -7.51
N LEU A 72 -12.68 -2.37 -6.86
CA LEU A 72 -12.27 -3.29 -5.79
C LEU A 72 -11.40 -4.44 -6.32
N GLU A 73 -11.74 -4.99 -7.49
CA GLU A 73 -10.90 -6.00 -8.17
C GLU A 73 -9.52 -5.45 -8.51
N ALA A 74 -9.41 -4.21 -9.00
CA ALA A 74 -8.14 -3.57 -9.30
C ALA A 74 -7.28 -3.42 -8.04
N ASN A 75 -7.86 -2.96 -6.93
CA ASN A 75 -7.16 -2.84 -5.65
C ASN A 75 -6.70 -4.21 -5.10
N ARG A 76 -7.51 -5.26 -5.25
CA ARG A 76 -7.10 -6.64 -4.90
C ARG A 76 -5.91 -7.11 -5.74
N ALA A 77 -5.97 -6.90 -7.04
CA ALA A 77 -4.89 -7.29 -7.95
C ALA A 77 -3.59 -6.52 -7.64
N ALA A 78 -3.69 -5.22 -7.34
CA ALA A 78 -2.56 -4.40 -6.90
C ALA A 78 -1.96 -4.89 -5.57
N ALA A 79 -2.79 -5.22 -4.59
CA ALA A 79 -2.32 -5.76 -3.31
C ALA A 79 -1.53 -7.07 -3.50
N GLN A 80 -2.02 -7.96 -4.37
CA GLN A 80 -1.30 -9.19 -4.73
C GLN A 80 0.02 -8.91 -5.44
N PHE A 81 0.05 -7.91 -6.33
CA PHE A 81 1.28 -7.48 -7.00
C PHE A 81 2.32 -6.99 -5.99
N PHE A 82 1.96 -6.04 -5.12
CA PHE A 82 2.87 -5.52 -4.11
C PHE A 82 3.34 -6.60 -3.14
N ARG A 83 2.46 -7.55 -2.78
CA ARG A 83 2.85 -8.69 -1.94
C ARG A 83 3.95 -9.52 -2.59
N ARG A 84 3.81 -9.83 -3.88
CA ARG A 84 4.83 -10.59 -4.62
C ARG A 84 6.15 -9.83 -4.72
N GLU A 85 6.10 -8.52 -4.99
CA GLU A 85 7.31 -7.70 -5.08
C GLU A 85 8.08 -7.63 -3.76
N LEU A 86 7.37 -7.55 -2.62
CA LEU A 86 7.98 -7.61 -1.29
C LEU A 86 8.70 -8.94 -1.06
N LEU A 87 8.07 -10.06 -1.43
CA LEU A 87 8.66 -11.40 -1.23
C LEU A 87 9.81 -11.68 -2.19
N ARG A 88 9.79 -11.09 -3.39
CA ARG A 88 10.84 -11.23 -4.41
C ARG A 88 12.11 -10.48 -4.03
N THR A 89 11.99 -9.34 -3.35
CA THR A 89 13.09 -8.40 -3.17
C THR A 89 13.52 -8.33 -1.70
N ARG A 90 14.29 -9.33 -1.26
CA ARG A 90 14.80 -9.38 0.13
C ARG A 90 15.95 -8.42 0.43
N SER A 91 16.58 -7.83 -0.60
CA SER A 91 17.73 -6.92 -0.46
C SER A 91 17.35 -5.44 -0.52
N THR A 92 16.06 -5.09 -0.51
CA THR A 92 15.60 -3.70 -0.50
C THR A 92 15.34 -3.18 0.91
N TRP A 93 15.32 -1.86 1.07
CA TRP A 93 15.05 -1.19 2.35
C TRP A 93 13.78 -1.67 3.08
N PRO A 94 12.66 -2.07 2.42
CA PRO A 94 11.47 -2.59 3.11
C PRO A 94 11.76 -3.82 3.97
N ALA A 95 12.60 -4.73 3.48
CA ALA A 95 12.95 -5.95 4.18
C ALA A 95 13.80 -5.60 5.41
N SER A 96 14.84 -4.78 5.22
CA SER A 96 15.68 -4.29 6.32
C SER A 96 14.89 -3.48 7.36
N TYR A 97 13.92 -2.68 6.94
CA TYR A 97 13.04 -1.93 7.82
C TYR A 97 12.17 -2.85 8.67
N LEU A 98 11.52 -3.84 8.06
CA LEU A 98 10.69 -4.82 8.78
C LEU A 98 11.54 -5.67 9.75
N ASP A 99 12.74 -6.09 9.33
CA ASP A 99 13.67 -6.82 10.19
C ASP A 99 14.13 -5.97 11.38
N ALA A 100 14.53 -4.72 11.14
CA ALA A 100 14.93 -3.78 12.20
C ALA A 100 13.80 -3.48 13.19
N ARG A 101 12.54 -3.58 12.75
CA ARG A 101 11.34 -3.44 13.59
C ARG A 101 10.93 -4.76 14.28
N GLY A 102 11.68 -5.85 14.11
CA GLY A 102 11.36 -7.15 14.74
C GLY A 102 10.19 -7.88 14.07
N LEU A 103 9.92 -7.60 12.80
CA LEU A 103 8.80 -8.13 12.02
C LEU A 103 9.22 -9.03 10.83
N PRO A 104 10.23 -9.93 10.96
CA PRO A 104 10.67 -10.77 9.83
C PRO A 104 9.58 -11.75 9.35
N HIS A 105 8.61 -12.08 10.22
CA HIS A 105 7.46 -12.91 9.89
C HIS A 105 6.51 -12.25 8.86
N VAL A 106 6.61 -10.95 8.61
CA VAL A 106 5.87 -10.29 7.52
C VAL A 106 6.44 -10.66 6.15
N LEU A 107 7.70 -11.09 6.09
CA LEU A 107 8.44 -11.45 4.87
C LEU A 107 8.30 -12.93 4.47
N THR A 108 7.36 -13.66 5.07
CA THR A 108 7.11 -15.09 4.78
C THR A 108 5.86 -15.28 3.93
N VAL A 109 5.77 -16.35 3.15
CA VAL A 109 4.60 -16.60 2.29
C VAL A 109 3.34 -16.85 3.12
N GLU A 110 3.52 -17.40 4.32
CA GLU A 110 2.49 -17.77 5.28
C GLU A 110 1.94 -16.58 6.09
N SER A 111 2.52 -15.39 5.94
CA SER A 111 2.08 -14.22 6.70
C SER A 111 0.66 -13.80 6.31
N ASP A 112 -0.21 -13.63 7.31
CA ASP A 112 -1.58 -13.14 7.10
C ASP A 112 -1.60 -11.65 6.74
N TRP A 113 -0.57 -10.90 7.11
CA TRP A 113 -0.45 -9.46 6.93
C TRP A 113 -0.46 -9.06 5.45
N LYS A 114 -1.44 -8.20 5.11
CA LYS A 114 -1.59 -7.62 3.77
C LYS A 114 -0.63 -6.45 3.57
N VAL A 115 0.65 -6.76 3.66
CA VAL A 115 1.79 -5.86 3.44
C VAL A 115 2.51 -6.26 2.16
N GLY A 116 2.80 -5.27 1.32
CA GLY A 116 3.55 -5.40 0.09
C GLY A 116 4.57 -4.28 -0.10
N TYR A 117 5.23 -4.26 -1.25
CA TYR A 117 6.19 -3.23 -1.65
C TYR A 117 5.85 -2.74 -3.04
N ALA A 118 5.80 -1.42 -3.22
CA ALA A 118 5.76 -0.76 -4.51
C ALA A 118 7.20 -0.42 -4.93
N PRO A 119 7.77 -1.11 -5.95
CA PRO A 119 9.12 -0.83 -6.42
C PRO A 119 9.28 0.59 -6.96
N ASP A 120 10.50 1.11 -6.97
CA ASP A 120 10.84 2.37 -7.64
C ASP A 120 10.88 2.21 -9.17
N THR A 121 9.71 2.00 -9.76
CA THR A 121 9.54 1.82 -11.21
C THR A 121 8.31 2.57 -11.70
N CYS A 122 8.35 3.06 -12.95
CA CYS A 122 7.30 3.92 -13.47
C CYS A 122 6.06 3.19 -14.00
N SER A 123 6.12 1.90 -14.33
CA SER A 123 4.99 1.22 -15.00
C SER A 123 4.76 -0.25 -14.62
N ASN A 124 5.52 -0.83 -13.70
CA ASN A 124 5.44 -2.27 -13.43
C ASN A 124 4.04 -2.69 -12.94
N LEU A 125 3.42 -1.90 -12.06
CA LEU A 125 2.05 -2.15 -11.60
C LEU A 125 1.07 -1.95 -12.75
N THR A 126 1.22 -0.85 -13.49
CA THR A 126 0.36 -0.48 -14.62
C THR A 126 0.35 -1.59 -15.67
N ASP A 127 1.52 -2.04 -16.11
CA ASP A 127 1.69 -3.10 -17.11
C ASP A 127 1.12 -4.43 -16.59
N HIS A 128 1.36 -4.75 -15.32
CA HIS A 128 0.81 -5.94 -14.69
C HIS A 128 -0.72 -5.96 -14.69
N LEU A 129 -1.36 -4.85 -14.32
CA LEU A 129 -2.82 -4.76 -14.25
C LEU A 129 -3.44 -4.68 -15.66
N ARG A 130 -2.79 -4.00 -16.60
CA ARG A 130 -3.24 -4.00 -18.00
C ARG A 130 -3.20 -5.40 -18.62
N ALA A 131 -2.18 -6.20 -18.30
CA ALA A 131 -2.11 -7.60 -18.72
C ALA A 131 -3.25 -8.46 -18.14
N GLN A 132 -3.86 -8.05 -17.02
CA GLN A 132 -5.06 -8.66 -16.43
C GLN A 132 -6.38 -8.07 -16.96
N GLY A 133 -6.33 -7.21 -17.97
CA GLY A 133 -7.52 -6.64 -18.62
C GLY A 133 -8.16 -5.47 -17.89
N PHE A 134 -7.44 -4.78 -16.99
CA PHE A 134 -7.91 -3.50 -16.45
C PHE A 134 -7.62 -2.36 -17.44
N ASP A 135 -8.62 -1.53 -17.70
CA ASP A 135 -8.44 -0.31 -18.50
C ASP A 135 -7.82 0.81 -17.65
N CYS A 136 -7.07 1.73 -18.29
CA CYS A 136 -6.39 2.81 -17.58
C CYS A 136 -7.38 3.74 -16.85
N GLY A 137 -8.59 3.94 -17.37
CA GLY A 137 -9.60 4.77 -16.72
C GLY A 137 -10.01 4.20 -15.36
N THR A 138 -10.25 2.89 -15.29
CA THR A 138 -10.48 2.17 -14.03
C THR A 138 -9.30 2.30 -13.08
N LEU A 139 -8.06 2.12 -13.56
CA LEU A 139 -6.87 2.19 -12.71
C LEU A 139 -6.63 3.58 -12.11
N VAL A 140 -6.89 4.63 -12.90
CA VAL A 140 -6.83 6.02 -12.45
C VAL A 140 -7.92 6.31 -11.43
N LYS A 141 -9.17 5.89 -11.70
CA LYS A 141 -10.30 6.01 -10.75
C LYS A 141 -10.08 5.24 -9.46
N ALA A 142 -9.39 4.09 -9.52
CA ALA A 142 -9.02 3.29 -8.36
C ALA A 142 -7.89 3.91 -7.53
N GLY A 143 -7.24 4.96 -8.03
CA GLY A 143 -6.15 5.64 -7.34
C GLY A 143 -4.80 4.95 -7.48
N LEU A 144 -4.66 3.95 -8.36
CA LEU A 144 -3.44 3.14 -8.54
C LEU A 144 -2.45 3.73 -9.55
N VAL A 145 -2.99 4.44 -10.54
CA VAL A 145 -2.27 4.98 -11.70
C VAL A 145 -2.56 6.47 -11.83
N GLU A 146 -1.62 7.19 -12.41
CA GLU A 146 -1.77 8.58 -12.82
C GLU A 146 -1.32 8.78 -14.26
N TRP A 147 -1.81 9.84 -14.90
CA TRP A 147 -1.35 10.25 -16.21
C TRP A 147 -0.14 11.16 -16.04
N SER A 148 0.96 10.85 -16.74
CA SER A 148 2.10 11.74 -16.85
C SER A 148 1.77 12.93 -17.76
N ASP A 149 2.58 13.98 -17.70
CA ASP A 149 2.47 15.14 -18.62
C ASP A 149 2.61 14.75 -20.10
N GLN A 150 3.22 13.59 -20.38
CA GLN A 150 3.42 13.04 -21.71
C GLN A 150 2.22 12.20 -22.19
N GLY A 151 1.20 12.01 -21.34
CA GLY A 151 0.01 11.23 -21.63
C GLY A 151 0.16 9.72 -21.36
N ASP A 152 1.26 9.31 -20.75
CA ASP A 152 1.50 7.90 -20.39
C ASP A 152 0.88 7.59 -19.03
N ALA A 153 0.31 6.39 -18.89
CA ALA A 153 -0.16 5.87 -17.61
C ALA A 153 1.03 5.37 -16.79
N VAL A 154 1.24 5.93 -15.60
CA VAL A 154 2.37 5.59 -14.71
C VAL A 154 1.90 5.19 -13.32
N ASP A 155 2.71 4.37 -12.67
CA ASP A 155 2.49 3.89 -11.30
C ASP A 155 2.51 5.08 -10.33
N ARG A 156 1.41 5.28 -9.60
CA ARG A 156 1.35 6.32 -8.56
C ARG A 156 2.21 5.98 -7.35
N HIS A 157 2.20 4.72 -6.95
CA HIS A 157 2.92 4.25 -5.78
C HIS A 157 4.31 3.79 -6.20
N ARG A 158 5.34 4.43 -5.64
CA ARG A 158 6.75 4.13 -5.92
C ARG A 158 7.56 4.19 -4.64
N ASP A 159 8.50 3.28 -4.55
CA ASP A 159 9.44 3.08 -3.45
C ASP A 159 8.85 3.15 -2.04
N ARG A 160 7.76 2.41 -1.82
CA ARG A 160 7.00 2.44 -0.56
C ARG A 160 6.60 1.05 -0.10
N LEU A 161 6.70 0.83 1.21
CA LEU A 161 5.98 -0.26 1.88
C LEU A 161 4.49 0.04 1.81
N MET A 162 3.71 -0.91 1.32
CA MET A 162 2.28 -0.73 1.04
C MET A 162 1.45 -1.59 1.99
N LEU A 163 0.61 -0.96 2.79
CA LEU A 163 -0.37 -1.63 3.64
C LEU A 163 -1.76 -1.45 3.05
N VAL A 164 -2.52 -2.54 2.91
CA VAL A 164 -3.87 -2.48 2.36
C VAL A 164 -4.80 -1.72 3.29
N ALA A 165 -5.45 -0.70 2.75
CA ALA A 165 -6.47 0.10 3.44
C ALA A 165 -7.87 -0.41 3.10
N ARG A 166 -8.72 -0.59 4.11
CA ARG A 166 -10.04 -1.22 3.97
C ARG A 166 -11.18 -0.33 4.44
N ASP A 167 -12.33 -0.47 3.79
CA ASP A 167 -13.58 0.13 4.25
C ASP A 167 -14.22 -0.65 5.41
N HIS A 168 -15.36 -0.18 5.91
CA HIS A 168 -16.14 -0.82 6.97
C HIS A 168 -16.65 -2.23 6.59
N ARG A 169 -16.70 -2.57 5.30
CA ARG A 169 -17.04 -3.91 4.79
C ARG A 169 -15.79 -4.77 4.58
N LEU A 170 -14.64 -4.31 5.07
CA LEU A 170 -13.34 -4.93 4.89
C LEU A 170 -12.94 -5.05 3.41
N SER A 171 -13.53 -4.27 2.51
CA SER A 171 -13.15 -4.27 1.11
C SER A 171 -11.86 -3.47 0.92
N PRO A 172 -10.88 -3.96 0.13
CA PRO A 172 -9.66 -3.22 -0.13
C PRO A 172 -9.96 -2.06 -1.06
N VAL A 173 -9.80 -0.85 -0.55
CA VAL A 173 -10.19 0.39 -1.23
C VAL A 173 -9.00 1.28 -1.59
N GLY A 174 -7.84 1.00 -1.02
CA GLY A 174 -6.62 1.73 -1.30
C GLY A 174 -5.46 1.24 -0.44
N PHE A 175 -4.49 2.12 -0.22
CA PHE A 175 -3.25 1.80 0.48
C PHE A 175 -2.76 2.95 1.35
N VAL A 176 -2.14 2.56 2.46
CA VAL A 176 -1.24 3.40 3.25
C VAL A 176 0.19 3.05 2.87
N GLY A 177 0.99 4.08 2.58
CA GLY A 177 2.38 3.94 2.18
C GLY A 177 3.32 4.34 3.31
N ILE A 178 4.39 3.59 3.51
CA ILE A 178 5.51 3.93 4.38
C ILE A 178 6.74 4.15 3.50
N ASP A 179 7.44 5.26 3.71
CA ASP A 179 8.71 5.55 3.02
C ASP A 179 9.93 4.98 3.76
N GLU A 180 11.11 5.12 3.17
CA GLU A 180 12.38 4.65 3.77
C GLU A 180 12.70 5.31 5.13
N THR A 181 12.17 6.51 5.39
CA THR A 181 12.32 7.20 6.68
C THR A 181 11.40 6.62 7.76
N GLY A 182 10.49 5.73 7.37
CA GLY A 182 9.51 5.09 8.24
C GLY A 182 8.28 5.96 8.47
N ARG A 183 8.02 6.98 7.63
CA ARG A 183 6.82 7.83 7.75
C ARG A 183 5.65 7.20 7.01
N ALA A 184 4.56 6.96 7.73
CA ALA A 184 3.29 6.49 7.17
C ALA A 184 2.42 7.66 6.67
N GLN A 185 1.80 7.49 5.49
CA GLN A 185 0.85 8.45 4.91
C GLN A 185 -0.16 7.75 4.02
N ALA A 186 -1.31 8.38 3.77
CA ALA A 186 -2.25 7.88 2.77
C ALA A 186 -1.57 7.87 1.39
N ALA A 187 -1.40 6.69 0.79
CA ALA A 187 -0.79 6.57 -0.53
C ALA A 187 -1.85 6.75 -1.63
N THR A 188 -3.05 6.23 -1.39
CA THR A 188 -4.18 6.37 -2.31
C THR A 188 -4.91 7.70 -2.05
N PRO A 189 -5.13 8.54 -3.07
CA PRO A 189 -5.90 9.77 -2.91
C PRO A 189 -7.38 9.47 -2.62
N ALA A 190 -8.19 10.49 -2.35
CA ALA A 190 -9.63 10.31 -2.27
C ALA A 190 -10.19 9.79 -3.61
N THR A 191 -10.99 8.73 -3.58
CA THR A 191 -11.67 8.16 -4.75
C THR A 191 -13.13 7.89 -4.42
N ALA A 192 -13.91 7.45 -5.39
CA ALA A 192 -15.30 7.09 -5.15
C ALA A 192 -15.48 5.86 -4.23
N ILE A 193 -14.41 5.08 -3.98
CA ILE A 193 -14.39 3.96 -3.02
C ILE A 193 -13.46 4.18 -1.83
N HIS A 194 -12.60 5.20 -1.85
CA HIS A 194 -11.57 5.44 -0.85
C HIS A 194 -11.72 6.81 -0.19
N ARG A 195 -11.81 6.83 1.15
CA ARG A 195 -11.74 8.04 1.97
C ARG A 195 -10.60 7.89 2.97
N PRO A 196 -9.51 8.67 2.87
CA PRO A 196 -8.36 8.51 3.76
C PRO A 196 -8.69 8.56 5.25
N THR A 197 -9.72 9.32 5.65
CA THR A 197 -10.17 9.44 7.04
C THR A 197 -10.96 8.23 7.55
N ASN A 198 -11.49 7.37 6.66
CA ASN A 198 -12.44 6.30 7.00
C ASN A 198 -11.93 4.93 6.52
N VAL A 199 -10.62 4.73 6.53
CA VAL A 199 -10.01 3.43 6.20
C VAL A 199 -9.34 2.82 7.42
N LEU A 200 -9.34 1.50 7.45
CA LEU A 200 -8.72 0.70 8.50
C LEU A 200 -7.58 -0.12 7.89
N VAL A 201 -6.46 -0.19 8.60
CA VAL A 201 -5.31 -1.05 8.29
C VAL A 201 -5.15 -2.08 9.39
N GLY A 202 -4.88 -3.34 9.02
CA GLY A 202 -4.60 -4.45 9.93
C GLY A 202 -5.82 -5.14 10.53
N ILE A 203 -7.04 -4.68 10.23
CA ILE A 203 -8.28 -5.19 10.83
C ILE A 203 -8.63 -6.62 10.37
N GLU A 204 -8.37 -6.96 9.10
CA GLU A 204 -8.70 -8.29 8.56
C GLU A 204 -7.86 -9.38 9.24
N GLU A 205 -6.61 -9.06 9.52
CA GLU A 205 -5.61 -9.91 10.18
C GLU A 205 -5.90 -10.20 11.65
N GLN A 206 -6.90 -9.53 12.23
CA GLN A 206 -7.21 -9.55 13.66
C GLN A 206 -8.67 -9.92 13.94
N LEU A 207 -9.44 -10.33 12.92
CA LEU A 207 -10.86 -10.70 13.08
C LEU A 207 -11.06 -11.87 14.06
N ASP A 208 -10.13 -12.82 14.12
CA ASP A 208 -10.18 -13.93 15.05
C ASP A 208 -10.04 -13.46 16.51
N LEU A 209 -9.19 -12.46 16.76
CA LEU A 209 -9.02 -11.86 18.08
C LEU A 209 -10.29 -11.12 18.50
N LEU A 210 -10.90 -10.36 17.58
CA LEU A 210 -12.17 -9.68 17.81
C LEU A 210 -13.30 -10.67 18.12
N GLY A 211 -13.38 -11.77 17.37
CA GLY A 211 -14.33 -12.85 17.63
C GLY A 211 -14.18 -13.50 19.02
N ARG A 212 -12.97 -13.43 19.60
CA ARG A 212 -12.67 -13.90 20.97
C ARG A 212 -12.89 -12.83 22.06
N GLY A 213 -13.52 -11.70 21.72
CA GLY A 213 -13.86 -10.64 22.66
C GLY A 213 -12.71 -9.67 22.98
N ALA A 214 -11.65 -9.66 22.18
CA ALA A 214 -10.61 -8.65 22.31
C ALA A 214 -11.14 -7.26 21.88
N VAL A 215 -10.54 -6.21 22.43
CA VAL A 215 -11.00 -4.82 22.27
C VAL A 215 -10.13 -4.14 21.22
N PRO A 216 -10.72 -3.51 20.19
CA PRO A 216 -9.95 -2.73 19.24
C PRO A 216 -9.41 -1.45 19.87
N VAL A 217 -8.18 -1.08 19.52
CA VAL A 217 -7.42 0.10 19.91
C VAL A 217 -6.85 0.71 18.64
N VAL A 218 -6.96 2.03 18.46
CA VAL A 218 -6.35 2.71 17.31
C VAL A 218 -4.91 3.08 17.66
N VAL A 219 -3.98 2.83 16.74
CA VAL A 219 -2.58 3.26 16.86
C VAL A 219 -2.24 4.26 15.77
N GLU A 220 -1.32 5.16 16.10
CA GLU A 220 -0.85 6.20 15.17
C GLU A 220 -0.06 5.62 14.01
N HIS A 221 0.71 4.55 14.24
CA HIS A 221 1.57 3.98 13.22
C HIS A 221 1.15 2.55 12.82
N PRO A 222 0.90 2.26 11.53
CA PRO A 222 0.44 0.94 11.09
C PRO A 222 1.34 -0.24 11.44
N VAL A 223 2.65 0.02 11.54
CA VAL A 223 3.64 -1.01 11.93
C VAL A 223 3.49 -1.40 13.39
N ASP A 224 3.06 -0.48 14.26
CA ASP A 224 2.84 -0.76 15.67
C ASP A 224 1.67 -1.74 15.83
N ALA A 225 0.70 -1.71 14.92
CA ALA A 225 -0.38 -2.69 14.90
C ALA A 225 0.11 -4.11 14.67
N ILE A 226 1.11 -4.29 13.80
CA ILE A 226 1.74 -5.58 13.54
C ILE A 226 2.45 -6.07 14.81
N ALA A 227 3.25 -5.21 15.43
CA ALA A 227 4.02 -5.54 16.62
C ALA A 227 3.12 -5.92 17.81
N VAL A 228 2.10 -5.11 18.10
CA VAL A 228 1.19 -5.35 19.25
C VAL A 228 0.35 -6.61 19.03
N THR A 229 -0.10 -6.86 17.80
CA THR A 229 -0.83 -8.10 17.47
C THR A 229 0.01 -9.34 17.73
N LYS A 230 1.29 -9.32 17.31
CA LYS A 230 2.22 -10.44 17.54
C LYS A 230 2.35 -10.75 19.04
N LEU A 231 2.59 -9.73 19.86
CA LEU A 231 2.65 -9.89 21.33
C LEU A 231 1.34 -10.43 21.90
N SER A 232 0.20 -9.91 21.43
CA SER A 232 -1.12 -10.36 21.89
C SER A 232 -1.40 -11.84 21.56
N ARG A 233 -0.79 -12.38 20.51
CA ARG A 233 -0.87 -13.80 20.13
C ARG A 233 0.11 -14.68 20.91
N GLU A 234 1.29 -14.17 21.24
CA GLU A 234 2.33 -14.90 22.02
C GLU A 234 2.00 -15.01 23.51
N MET A 235 1.26 -14.05 24.07
CA MET A 235 0.74 -14.08 25.44
C MET A 235 -0.52 -14.96 25.58
N GLY A 236 -0.84 -15.75 24.55
CA GLY A 236 -2.04 -16.59 24.41
C GLY A 236 -1.94 -17.93 25.11
#